data_AF-A0A261KUJ0-F1
#
_entry.id   AF-A0A261KUJ0-F1
#
_cell.length_a   1.000
_cell.length_b   1.000
_cell.length_c   1.000
_cell.angle_alpha   90.00
_cell.angle_beta   90.00
_cell.angle_gamma   90.00
#
_symmetry.space_group_name_H-M   'P 1'
#
loop_
_entity.id
_entity.type
_entity.pdbx_description
1 polymer ?
#
loop_
_entity_poly.entity_id
_entity_poly.type
_entity_poly.pdbx_seq_one_letter_code
_entity_poly.pdbx_strand_id
1 'polypeptide(L)'
;MKIYSCGVKVKFMVSPMRWLSILSINSLMLFNVSFPVLMLPSIVNKGEILAQSNPDAEAGRLLKEGLELKKQGTAESLSQAIAEWEEALLLFRKTGNLGGEAVTLVGISRIYSSLGEKQKALNYYQQALPLVQQVGDKRMEATTLNNIGLVYSSLG
;
A
#
# COMPACT_ATOMS: atom_id res chain seq x y z
N MET A 1 -42.00 -33.71 -21.25
CA MET A 1 -40.83 -34.43 -21.81
C MET A 1 -39.91 -33.38 -22.44
N LYS A 2 -38.61 -33.43 -22.12
CA LYS A 2 -37.47 -32.65 -22.66
C LYS A 2 -37.27 -31.20 -22.18
N ILE A 3 -36.42 -31.13 -21.16
CA ILE A 3 -35.57 -30.05 -20.66
C ILE A 3 -34.45 -29.75 -21.68
N TYR A 4 -34.14 -28.47 -21.94
CA TYR A 4 -32.81 -28.07 -22.46
C TYR A 4 -32.32 -26.79 -21.78
N SER A 5 -31.23 -26.97 -21.04
CA SER A 5 -30.38 -25.97 -20.40
C SER A 5 -29.40 -25.39 -21.44
N CYS A 6 -29.17 -24.08 -21.40
CA CYS A 6 -28.26 -23.37 -22.31
C CYS A 6 -26.85 -23.34 -21.71
N GLY A 7 -25.90 -24.01 -22.37
CA GLY A 7 -24.50 -24.08 -21.96
C GLY A 7 -23.64 -22.99 -22.57
N VAL A 8 -22.92 -22.25 -21.73
CA VAL A 8 -21.79 -21.39 -22.13
C VAL A 8 -20.51 -22.22 -22.06
N LYS A 9 -19.84 -22.36 -23.21
CA LYS A 9 -18.58 -23.10 -23.39
C LYS A 9 -17.41 -22.35 -22.72
N VAL A 10 -16.80 -22.96 -21.71
CA VAL A 10 -15.44 -22.63 -21.26
C VAL A 10 -14.47 -23.59 -21.95
N LYS A 11 -13.54 -23.07 -22.76
CA LYS A 11 -12.53 -23.89 -23.45
C LYS A 11 -11.23 -23.85 -22.66
N PHE A 12 -11.08 -24.76 -21.71
CA PHE A 12 -9.77 -25.16 -21.18
C PHE A 12 -9.05 -25.98 -22.25
N MET A 13 -7.78 -25.64 -22.54
CA MET A 13 -6.92 -26.44 -23.41
C MET A 13 -5.64 -26.77 -22.63
N VAL A 14 -5.51 -28.04 -22.26
CA VAL A 14 -4.34 -28.64 -21.61
C VAL A 14 -3.80 -29.74 -22.52
N SER A 15 -2.47 -29.87 -22.59
CA SER A 15 -1.65 -31.07 -22.95
C SER A 15 -0.90 -31.03 -24.31
N PRO A 16 0.13 -31.87 -24.54
CA PRO A 16 1.30 -32.23 -23.72
C PRO A 16 2.64 -32.32 -24.50
N MET A 17 3.73 -32.56 -23.76
CA MET A 17 5.12 -32.91 -24.12
C MET A 17 5.38 -33.64 -25.46
N ARG A 18 6.47 -33.26 -26.15
CA ARG A 18 7.23 -34.13 -27.08
C ARG A 18 8.63 -34.37 -26.53
N TRP A 19 8.92 -35.62 -26.19
CA TRP A 19 10.20 -36.12 -25.68
C TRP A 19 11.06 -36.67 -26.83
N LEU A 20 12.38 -36.47 -26.69
CA LEU A 20 13.50 -37.23 -27.26
C LEU A 20 13.88 -37.05 -28.74
N SER A 21 15.04 -36.44 -28.94
CA SER A 21 15.97 -36.80 -30.02
C SER A 21 17.40 -36.66 -29.49
N ILE A 22 17.91 -37.73 -28.89
CA ILE A 22 19.33 -37.89 -28.55
C ILE A 22 19.98 -38.60 -29.73
N LEU A 23 21.05 -38.02 -30.30
CA LEU A 23 22.38 -38.64 -30.43
C LEU A 23 23.31 -37.80 -31.32
N SER A 24 24.57 -37.74 -30.89
CA SER A 24 25.76 -37.25 -31.60
C SER A 24 26.07 -35.75 -31.52
N ILE A 25 26.79 -35.35 -30.46
CA ILE A 25 28.21 -34.96 -30.53
C ILE A 25 28.71 -35.02 -29.08
N ASN A 26 29.27 -36.17 -28.69
CA ASN A 26 30.22 -36.20 -27.58
C ASN A 26 31.56 -35.78 -28.20
N SER A 27 31.93 -34.53 -28.05
CA SER A 27 33.30 -34.07 -28.26
C SER A 27 33.69 -33.24 -27.05
N LEU A 28 34.66 -33.77 -26.31
CA LEU A 28 35.27 -33.15 -25.14
C LEU A 28 35.68 -31.71 -25.47
N MET A 29 35.11 -30.75 -24.74
CA MET A 29 35.88 -29.58 -24.32
C MET A 29 35.45 -29.21 -22.90
N LEU A 30 36.41 -29.33 -22.00
CA LEU A 30 36.38 -28.78 -20.64
C LEU A 30 36.30 -27.26 -20.74
N PHE A 31 35.10 -26.71 -20.93
CA PHE A 31 34.84 -25.31 -20.66
C PHE A 31 34.22 -25.20 -19.27
N ASN A 32 35.15 -25.11 -18.33
CA ASN A 32 35.02 -24.40 -17.08
C ASN A 32 34.52 -22.97 -17.37
N VAL A 33 33.21 -22.82 -17.53
CA VAL A 33 32.53 -21.54 -17.41
C VAL A 33 31.79 -21.60 -16.09
N SER A 34 32.52 -21.15 -15.06
CA SER A 34 32.01 -20.33 -13.98
C SER A 34 30.50 -20.10 -14.08
N PHE A 35 29.75 -21.00 -13.45
CA PHE A 35 28.35 -20.79 -13.14
C PHE A 35 28.28 -19.46 -12.37
N PRO A 36 27.63 -18.39 -12.86
CA PRO A 36 27.16 -17.36 -11.96
C PRO A 36 25.94 -17.93 -11.26
N VAL A 37 26.19 -18.82 -10.29
CA VAL A 37 25.39 -18.83 -9.08
C VAL A 37 25.55 -17.41 -8.54
N LEU A 38 24.47 -16.60 -8.62
CA LEU A 38 24.29 -15.21 -8.13
C LEU A 38 23.92 -14.20 -9.23
N MET A 39 22.76 -14.40 -9.85
CA MET A 39 21.80 -13.31 -9.91
C MET A 39 20.38 -13.90 -9.99
N LEU A 40 19.95 -14.56 -8.91
CA LEU A 40 18.53 -14.52 -8.63
C LEU A 40 18.23 -13.06 -8.28
N PRO A 41 17.29 -12.36 -8.95
CA PRO A 41 16.69 -11.21 -8.30
C PRO A 41 16.19 -11.75 -6.97
N SER A 42 16.65 -11.18 -5.87
CA SER A 42 16.05 -11.47 -4.57
C SER A 42 14.57 -11.14 -4.73
N ILE A 43 13.76 -12.17 -4.97
CA ILE A 43 12.33 -12.14 -4.69
C ILE A 43 12.31 -12.10 -3.17
N VAL A 44 12.61 -10.92 -2.64
CA VAL A 44 12.24 -10.57 -1.30
C VAL A 44 10.72 -10.64 -1.35
N ASN A 45 10.19 -11.78 -0.95
CA ASN A 45 8.78 -11.92 -0.69
C ASN A 45 8.45 -10.79 0.28
N LYS A 46 7.61 -9.84 -0.13
CA LYS A 46 7.17 -8.73 0.73
C LYS A 46 6.71 -9.28 2.09
N GLY A 47 6.14 -10.50 2.10
CA GLY A 47 5.74 -11.26 3.28
C GLY A 47 6.84 -11.81 4.21
N GLU A 48 8.08 -12.01 3.76
CA GLU A 48 9.17 -12.52 4.60
C GLU A 48 9.86 -11.40 5.41
N ILE A 49 9.81 -10.14 4.95
CA ILE A 49 10.26 -8.97 5.72
C ILE A 49 9.29 -8.62 6.86
N LEU A 50 8.01 -9.01 6.75
CA LEU A 50 6.96 -8.68 7.73
C LEU A 50 7.11 -9.41 9.07
N ALA A 51 7.92 -10.47 9.13
CA ALA A 51 8.11 -11.24 10.36
C ALA A 51 9.21 -10.69 11.28
N GLN A 52 10.13 -9.85 10.76
CA GLN A 52 11.27 -9.31 11.51
C GLN A 52 11.25 -7.78 11.73
N SER A 53 10.45 -7.03 10.98
CA SER A 53 10.38 -5.57 11.14
C SER A 53 9.23 -5.17 12.07
N ASN A 54 9.48 -4.21 12.97
CA ASN A 54 8.43 -3.64 13.81
C ASN A 54 7.32 -3.05 12.89
N PRO A 55 6.04 -3.48 13.00
CA PRO A 55 4.98 -2.99 12.12
C PRO A 55 4.83 -1.46 12.14
N ASP A 56 5.15 -0.81 13.28
CA ASP A 56 5.15 0.66 13.38
C ASP A 56 6.29 1.30 12.58
N ALA A 57 7.43 0.61 12.46
CA ALA A 57 8.55 1.08 11.64
C ALA A 57 8.21 0.97 10.15
N GLU A 58 7.50 -0.09 9.74
CA GLU A 58 6.97 -0.22 8.38
C GLU A 58 5.94 0.86 8.09
N ALA A 59 4.96 1.06 8.98
CA ALA A 59 4.00 2.15 8.87
C ALA A 59 4.70 3.51 8.74
N GLY A 60 5.75 3.77 9.52
CA GLY A 60 6.58 4.97 9.41
C GLY A 60 7.31 5.12 8.07
N ARG A 61 7.64 4.02 7.37
CA ARG A 61 8.21 4.06 6.02
C ARG A 61 7.15 4.41 4.98
N LEU A 62 5.96 3.81 5.05
CA LEU A 62 4.82 4.14 4.20
C LEU A 62 4.45 5.62 4.34
N LEU A 63 4.47 6.15 5.58
CA LEU A 63 4.24 7.57 5.82
C LEU A 63 5.26 8.45 5.09
N LYS A 64 6.55 8.09 5.13
CA LYS A 64 7.61 8.83 4.42
C LYS A 64 7.42 8.77 2.92
N GLU A 65 7.10 7.61 2.37
CA GLU A 65 6.85 7.43 0.94
C GLU A 65 5.64 8.26 0.47
N GLY A 66 4.53 8.20 1.19
CA GLY A 66 3.36 9.03 0.89
C GLY A 66 3.64 10.54 1.02
N LEU A 67 4.55 10.96 1.91
CA LEU A 67 5.02 12.36 1.96
C LEU A 67 5.81 12.74 0.71
N GLU A 68 6.65 11.86 0.17
CA GLU A 68 7.38 12.12 -1.09
C GLU A 68 6.42 12.20 -2.28
N LEU A 69 5.43 11.30 -2.36
CA LEU A 69 4.37 11.36 -3.37
C LEU A 69 3.58 12.67 -3.29
N LYS A 70 3.25 13.11 -2.06
CA LYS A 70 2.57 14.39 -1.84
C LYS A 70 3.37 15.60 -2.35
N LYS A 71 4.71 15.58 -2.26
CA LYS A 71 5.56 16.68 -2.78
C LYS A 71 5.48 16.82 -4.30
N GLN A 72 5.17 15.74 -5.02
CA GLN A 72 4.99 15.78 -6.47
C GLN A 72 3.76 16.60 -6.86
N GLY A 73 2.75 16.69 -5.98
CA GLY A 73 1.59 17.55 -6.13
C GLY A 73 0.63 17.17 -7.27
N THR A 74 0.79 16.00 -7.89
CA THR A 74 -0.13 15.52 -8.94
C THR A 74 -1.35 14.84 -8.29
N ALA A 75 -2.50 14.87 -8.96
CA ALA A 75 -3.70 14.22 -8.42
C ALA A 75 -3.51 12.68 -8.26
N GLU A 76 -2.74 12.07 -9.17
CA GLU A 76 -2.38 10.66 -9.12
C GLU A 76 -1.47 10.36 -7.93
N SER A 77 -0.43 11.18 -7.69
CA SER A 77 0.49 10.97 -6.57
C SER A 77 -0.19 11.17 -5.22
N LEU A 78 -1.14 12.12 -5.12
CA LEU A 78 -1.94 12.31 -3.91
C LEU A 78 -2.87 11.12 -3.64
N SER A 79 -3.44 10.52 -4.68
CA SER A 79 -4.27 9.32 -4.55
C SER A 79 -3.45 8.11 -4.11
N GLN A 80 -2.25 7.95 -4.66
CA GLN A 80 -1.30 6.92 -4.20
C GLN A 80 -0.87 7.16 -2.76
N ALA A 81 -0.54 8.40 -2.38
CA ALA A 81 -0.17 8.75 -1.02
C ALA A 81 -1.27 8.41 0.00
N ILE A 82 -2.54 8.63 -0.37
CA ILE A 82 -3.68 8.22 0.47
C ILE A 82 -3.70 6.70 0.65
N ALA A 83 -3.53 5.93 -0.42
CA ALA A 83 -3.52 4.46 -0.35
C ALA A 83 -2.41 3.92 0.57
N GLU A 84 -1.19 4.46 0.44
CA GLU A 84 -0.05 4.10 1.31
C GLU A 84 -0.30 4.48 2.78
N TRP A 85 -0.89 5.65 3.01
CA TRP A 85 -1.24 6.10 4.37
C TRP A 85 -2.41 5.31 4.97
N GLU A 86 -3.34 4.80 4.16
CA GLU A 86 -4.37 3.87 4.62
C GLU A 86 -3.79 2.50 5.02
N GLU A 87 -2.78 2.00 4.30
CA GLU A 87 -2.04 0.80 4.72
C GLU A 87 -1.31 1.05 6.05
N ALA A 88 -0.64 2.20 6.19
CA ALA A 88 0.00 2.60 7.46
C ALA A 88 -1.00 2.70 8.62
N LEU A 89 -2.20 3.22 8.36
CA LEU A 89 -3.28 3.33 9.34
C LEU A 89 -3.69 1.96 9.90
N LEU A 90 -3.79 0.95 9.04
CA LEU A 90 -4.12 -0.41 9.46
C LEU A 90 -3.04 -1.01 10.37
N LEU A 91 -1.77 -0.73 10.09
CA LEU A 91 -0.65 -1.17 10.91
C LEU A 91 -0.69 -0.50 12.30
N PHE A 92 -0.85 0.82 12.37
CA PHE A 92 -0.94 1.54 13.65
C PHE A 92 -2.16 1.10 14.49
N ARG A 93 -3.29 0.81 13.85
CA ARG A 93 -4.46 0.23 14.54
C ARG A 93 -4.17 -1.15 15.11
N LYS A 94 -3.46 -1.99 14.35
CA LYS A 94 -3.10 -3.34 14.78
C LYS A 94 -2.14 -3.34 15.96
N THR A 95 -1.23 -2.38 16.02
CA THR A 95 -0.27 -2.22 17.12
C THR A 95 -0.81 -1.40 18.29
N GLY A 96 -1.94 -0.71 18.11
CA GLY A 96 -2.50 0.19 19.12
C GLY A 96 -1.74 1.51 19.25
N ASN A 97 -0.98 1.91 18.23
CA ASN A 97 -0.21 3.15 18.22
C ASN A 97 -1.12 4.34 17.90
N LEU A 98 -1.74 4.90 18.94
CA LEU A 98 -2.67 6.02 18.84
C LEU A 98 -2.04 7.27 18.22
N GLY A 99 -0.77 7.53 18.50
CA GLY A 99 -0.05 8.68 17.96
C GLY A 99 0.16 8.58 16.45
N GLY A 100 0.60 7.40 15.98
CA GLY A 100 0.73 7.11 14.55
C GLY A 100 -0.62 7.15 13.83
N GLU A 101 -1.66 6.57 14.43
CA GLU A 101 -3.01 6.59 13.88
C GLU A 101 -3.52 8.04 13.72
N ALA A 102 -3.43 8.84 14.78
CA ALA A 102 -3.87 10.24 14.78
C ALA A 102 -3.16 11.08 13.72
N VAL A 103 -1.81 11.00 13.65
CA VAL A 103 -1.01 11.72 12.66
C VAL A 103 -1.41 11.34 11.24
N THR A 104 -1.63 10.05 11.00
CA THR A 104 -1.99 9.53 9.68
C THR A 104 -3.36 10.03 9.24
N LEU A 105 -4.37 9.96 10.12
CA LEU A 105 -5.71 10.48 9.84
C LEU A 105 -5.70 11.99 9.56
N VAL A 106 -4.97 12.78 10.35
CA VAL A 106 -4.79 14.23 10.09
C VAL A 106 -4.11 14.46 8.75
N GLY A 107 -3.10 13.64 8.40
CA GLY A 107 -2.43 13.68 7.11
C GLY A 107 -3.39 13.47 5.94
N ILE A 108 -4.13 12.37 5.96
CA ILE A 108 -5.13 12.00 4.93
C ILE A 108 -6.17 13.11 4.79
N SER A 109 -6.68 13.62 5.92
CA SER A 109 -7.67 14.71 5.96
C SER A 109 -7.17 15.97 5.24
N ARG A 110 -5.90 16.33 5.44
CA ARG A 110 -5.29 17.48 4.75
C ARG A 110 -5.23 17.28 3.24
N ILE A 111 -4.92 16.06 2.77
CA ILE A 111 -4.91 15.76 1.34
C ILE A 111 -6.32 15.90 0.76
N TYR A 112 -7.34 15.29 1.36
CA TYR A 112 -8.72 15.45 0.90
C TYR A 112 -9.18 16.91 0.90
N SER A 113 -8.81 17.68 1.92
CA SER A 113 -9.09 19.12 1.95
C SER A 113 -8.43 19.86 0.78
N SER A 114 -7.18 19.52 0.44
CA SER A 114 -6.47 20.09 -0.71
C SER A 114 -7.05 19.67 -2.06
N LEU A 115 -7.64 18.47 -2.14
CA LEU A 115 -8.35 17.97 -3.33
C LEU A 115 -9.76 18.56 -3.48
N GLY A 116 -10.24 19.35 -2.51
CA GLY A 116 -11.59 19.91 -2.50
C GLY A 116 -12.68 18.98 -1.94
N GLU A 117 -12.30 17.76 -1.54
CA GLU A 117 -13.17 16.73 -0.97
C GLU A 117 -13.43 16.98 0.53
N LYS A 118 -14.03 18.14 0.82
CA LYS A 118 -14.19 18.71 2.17
C LYS A 118 -14.96 17.78 3.12
N GLN A 119 -16.01 17.12 2.63
CA GLN A 119 -16.82 16.22 3.46
C GLN A 119 -16.03 14.97 3.89
N LYS A 120 -15.21 14.42 2.99
CA LYS A 120 -14.29 13.31 3.33
C LYS A 120 -13.25 13.78 4.34
N ALA A 121 -12.64 14.96 4.11
CA ALA A 121 -11.67 15.54 5.04
C ALA A 121 -12.24 15.69 6.46
N LEU A 122 -13.46 16.21 6.61
CA LEU A 122 -14.13 16.32 7.91
C LEU A 122 -14.33 14.97 8.58
N ASN A 123 -14.71 13.94 7.84
CA ASN A 123 -14.89 12.59 8.40
C ASN A 123 -13.59 12.06 9.03
N TYR A 124 -12.46 12.16 8.31
CA TYR A 124 -11.17 11.74 8.84
C TYR A 124 -10.70 12.62 10.01
N TYR A 125 -10.94 13.94 9.96
CA TYR A 125 -10.61 14.82 11.10
C TYR A 125 -11.42 14.48 12.36
N GLN A 126 -12.70 14.14 12.20
CA GLN A 126 -13.57 13.72 13.30
C GLN A 126 -13.11 12.39 13.91
N GLN A 127 -12.58 11.46 13.11
CA GLN A 127 -11.94 10.24 13.62
C GLN A 127 -10.63 10.56 14.34
N ALA A 128 -9.84 11.52 13.85
CA ALA A 128 -8.54 11.87 14.42
C ALA A 128 -8.63 12.60 15.76
N LEU A 129 -9.59 13.53 15.91
CA LEU A 129 -9.70 14.40 17.07
C LEU A 129 -9.71 13.68 18.43
N PRO A 130 -10.53 12.64 18.68
CA PRO A 130 -10.51 11.92 19.96
C PRO A 130 -9.16 11.23 20.21
N LEU A 131 -8.50 10.72 19.17
CA LEU A 131 -7.17 10.10 19.29
C LEU A 131 -6.11 11.14 19.65
N VAL A 132 -6.12 12.30 18.98
CA VAL A 132 -5.21 13.42 19.30
C VAL A 132 -5.40 13.88 20.75
N GLN A 133 -6.64 13.95 21.23
CA GLN A 133 -6.95 14.29 22.62
C GLN A 133 -6.44 13.23 23.61
N GLN A 134 -6.58 11.95 23.27
CA GLN A 134 -6.07 10.84 24.08
C GLN A 134 -4.54 10.80 24.14
N VAL A 135 -3.86 11.11 23.04
CA VAL A 135 -2.40 11.25 22.98
C VAL A 135 -1.91 12.44 23.81
N GLY A 136 -2.74 13.46 24.00
CA GLY A 136 -2.43 14.63 24.82
C GLY A 136 -1.53 15.65 24.14
N ASP A 137 -1.27 15.53 22.83
CA ASP A 137 -0.50 16.50 22.06
C ASP A 137 -1.35 17.75 21.75
N LYS A 138 -1.19 18.76 22.60
CA LYS A 138 -1.91 20.04 22.48
C LYS A 138 -1.60 20.82 21.20
N ARG A 139 -0.40 20.65 20.64
CA ARG A 139 -0.04 21.32 19.38
C ARG A 139 -0.77 20.66 18.21
N MET A 140 -0.82 19.33 18.21
CA MET A 140 -1.56 18.57 17.21
C MET A 140 -3.07 18.80 17.35
N GLU A 141 -3.59 18.91 18.57
CA GLU A 141 -5.00 19.22 18.85
C GLU A 141 -5.39 20.58 18.25
N ALA A 142 -4.62 21.63 18.55
CA ALA A 142 -4.85 22.97 18.00
C ALA A 142 -4.77 22.97 16.47
N THR A 143 -3.80 22.26 15.88
CA THR A 143 -3.64 22.13 14.43
C THR A 143 -4.85 21.44 13.79
N THR A 144 -5.34 20.37 14.41
CA THR A 144 -6.49 19.59 13.93
C THR A 144 -7.76 20.42 13.97
N LEU A 145 -8.02 21.10 15.09
CA LEU A 145 -9.18 21.99 15.25
C LEU A 145 -9.13 23.18 14.28
N ASN A 146 -7.97 23.79 14.09
CA ASN A 146 -7.79 24.86 13.10
C ASN A 146 -8.12 24.37 11.69
N ASN A 147 -7.63 23.18 11.30
CA ASN A 147 -7.93 22.63 9.98
C ASN A 147 -9.42 22.29 9.80
N ILE A 148 -10.09 21.76 10.83
CA ILE A 148 -11.54 21.56 10.82
C ILE A 148 -12.26 22.90 10.59
N GLY A 149 -11.86 23.95 11.32
CA GLY A 149 -12.38 25.30 11.15
C GLY A 149 -12.19 25.85 9.74
N LEU A 150 -11.01 25.65 9.13
CA LEU A 150 -10.74 26.03 7.75
C LEU A 150 -11.64 25.28 6.76
N VAL A 151 -11.88 23.98 6.97
CA VAL A 151 -12.79 23.21 6.11
C VAL A 151 -14.21 23.73 6.23
N TYR A 152 -14.72 23.98 7.44
CA TYR A 152 -16.04 24.58 7.63
C TYR A 152 -16.14 25.97 7.02
N SER A 153 -15.16 26.84 7.23
CA SER A 153 -15.11 28.17 6.61
C SER A 153 -15.14 28.10 5.08
N SER A 154 -14.58 27.04 4.49
CA SER A 154 -14.61 26.84 3.04
C SER A 154 -15.95 26.28 2.52
N LEU A 155 -16.81 25.74 3.38
CA LEU A 155 -18.12 25.21 3.00
C LEU A 155 -19.21 26.29 2.96
N GLY A 156 -19.03 27.42 3.67
CA GLY A 156 -19.97 28.54 3.70
C GLY A 156 -20.84 28.52 4.93
#